data_AF-A0A0D7W0P0-F1
#
_entry.id   AF-A0A0D7W0P0-F1
#
_cell.length_a   1.000
_cell.length_b   1.000
_cell.length_c   1.000
_cell.angle_alpha   90.00
_cell.angle_beta   90.00
_cell.angle_gamma   90.00
#
_symmetry.space_group_name_H-M   'P 1'
#
loop_
_entity.id
_entity.type
_entity.pdbx_description
1 polymer ?
#
loop_
_entity_poly.entity_id
_entity_poly.type
_entity_poly.pdbx_seq_one_letter_code
_entity_poly.pdbx_strand_id
1 'polypeptide(L)'
;MKHFLFSCLFISVFFVKSNAQEALTWHTDMDKAFEIAITENKPLMLFFTGSDWCGWCIRLQNEVFKTTDFKNWANNNVVLVELDFPRRKKLEQKLQVQNYQMQQIFNVTGYPSVFFAKPNKTVEGKKNLSSLGKTGYVRGGASKWLEVANNIVASN
;
A
#
# COMPACT_ATOMS: atom_id res chain seq x y z
N MET A 1 -54.41 7.64 43.01
CA MET A 1 -53.58 8.86 43.20
C MET A 1 -52.15 8.38 43.47
N LYS A 2 -51.09 8.63 42.71
CA LYS A 2 -50.77 9.50 41.58
C LYS A 2 -49.87 8.69 40.65
N HIS A 3 -50.07 8.80 39.34
CA HIS A 3 -49.20 8.18 38.34
C HIS A 3 -47.83 8.84 38.38
N PHE A 4 -46.77 8.05 38.59
CA PHE A 4 -45.39 8.50 38.41
C PHE A 4 -44.95 8.07 37.00
N LEU A 5 -45.08 8.99 36.04
CA LEU A 5 -44.59 8.80 34.67
C LEU A 5 -43.05 8.92 34.69
N PHE A 6 -42.37 7.78 34.67
CA PHE A 6 -40.92 7.71 34.53
C PHE A 6 -40.58 7.80 33.03
N SER A 7 -40.29 9.02 32.58
CA SER A 7 -39.79 9.28 31.21
C SER A 7 -38.35 8.79 31.11
N CYS A 8 -38.12 7.59 30.58
CA CYS A 8 -36.80 7.10 30.20
C CYS A 8 -36.30 7.88 28.97
N LEU A 9 -35.50 8.92 29.22
CA LEU A 9 -34.72 9.62 28.21
C LEU A 9 -33.58 8.69 27.74
N PHE A 10 -33.80 7.97 26.63
CA PHE A 10 -32.75 7.21 25.95
C PHE A 10 -31.75 8.19 25.32
N ILE A 11 -30.68 8.52 26.04
CA ILE A 11 -29.54 9.25 25.49
C ILE A 11 -28.73 8.26 24.66
N SER A 12 -28.94 8.25 23.35
CA SER A 12 -28.08 7.53 22.42
C SER A 12 -26.71 8.21 22.38
N VAL A 13 -25.73 7.66 23.10
CA VAL A 13 -24.33 8.07 22.97
C VAL A 13 -23.82 7.58 21.62
N PHE A 14 -23.88 8.45 20.61
CA PHE A 14 -23.17 8.24 19.35
C PHE A 14 -21.68 8.29 19.65
N PHE A 15 -21.04 7.11 19.71
CA PHE A 15 -19.58 7.00 19.71
C PHE A 15 -19.06 7.53 18.37
N VAL A 16 -18.66 8.80 18.34
CA VAL A 16 -17.87 9.36 17.25
C VAL A 16 -16.52 8.67 17.32
N LYS A 17 -16.29 7.66 16.46
CA LYS A 17 -14.94 7.11 16.25
C LYS A 17 -14.09 8.24 15.68
N SER A 18 -13.26 8.84 16.54
CA SER A 18 -12.18 9.70 16.10
C SER A 18 -11.26 8.87 15.21
N ASN A 19 -11.37 9.04 13.90
CA ASN A 19 -10.42 8.48 12.96
C ASN A 19 -9.15 9.34 13.08
N ALA A 20 -8.33 9.04 14.09
CA ALA A 20 -6.93 9.38 14.00
C ALA A 20 -6.42 8.69 12.73
N GLN A 21 -6.16 9.46 11.67
CA GLN A 21 -5.67 8.93 10.41
C GLN A 21 -4.30 8.30 10.67
N GLU A 22 -4.27 7.00 10.94
CA GLU A 22 -3.05 6.26 11.16
C GLU A 22 -2.13 6.45 9.95
N ALA A 23 -0.85 6.68 10.22
CA ALA A 23 0.15 6.74 9.17
C ALA A 23 0.17 5.40 8.43
N LEU A 24 0.28 5.45 7.10
CA LEU A 24 0.43 4.24 6.31
C LEU A 24 1.67 3.47 6.74
N THR A 25 1.50 2.17 6.94
CA THR A 25 2.63 1.27 7.18
C THR A 25 3.23 0.85 5.85
N TRP A 26 4.45 1.33 5.58
CA TRP A 26 5.26 0.87 4.45
C TRP A 26 6.19 -0.23 4.92
N HIS A 27 6.06 -1.42 4.35
CA HIS A 27 6.97 -2.53 4.62
C HIS A 27 8.19 -2.46 3.71
N THR A 28 9.33 -2.94 4.21
CA THR A 28 10.55 -3.11 3.41
C THR A 28 11.00 -4.56 3.31
N ASP A 29 10.58 -5.41 4.24
CA ASP A 29 10.80 -6.86 4.20
C ASP A 29 9.65 -7.52 3.40
N MET A 30 10.00 -8.16 2.28
CA MET A 30 9.03 -8.78 1.37
C MET A 30 8.38 -10.02 1.98
N ASP A 31 9.10 -10.77 2.82
CA ASP A 31 8.55 -11.97 3.45
C ASP A 31 7.46 -11.59 4.45
N LYS A 32 7.71 -10.56 5.26
CA LYS A 32 6.71 -10.03 6.19
C LYS A 32 5.50 -9.47 5.45
N ALA A 33 5.72 -8.65 4.42
CA ALA A 33 4.63 -8.08 3.64
C ALA A 33 3.79 -9.17 2.95
N PHE A 34 4.44 -10.22 2.45
CA PHE A 34 3.77 -11.36 1.83
C PHE A 34 2.81 -12.07 2.79
N GLU A 35 3.26 -12.40 4.01
CA GLU A 35 2.38 -13.10 4.98
C GLU A 35 1.23 -12.19 5.45
N ILE A 36 1.47 -10.88 5.61
CA ILE A 36 0.40 -9.91 5.90
C ILE A 36 -0.61 -9.88 4.77
N ALA A 37 -0.14 -9.80 3.51
CA ALA A 37 -1.00 -9.73 2.34
C ALA A 37 -1.83 -11.01 2.13
N ILE A 38 -1.27 -12.19 2.43
CA ILE A 38 -2.04 -13.46 2.50
C ILE A 38 -3.10 -13.41 3.60
N THR A 39 -2.72 -12.96 4.81
CA THR A 39 -3.61 -12.95 5.98
C THR A 39 -4.77 -11.96 5.80
N GLU A 40 -4.50 -10.78 5.24
CA GLU A 40 -5.48 -9.74 4.97
C GLU A 40 -6.25 -9.96 3.66
N ASN A 41 -5.87 -10.97 2.86
CA ASN A 41 -6.39 -11.22 1.52
C ASN A 41 -6.33 -9.96 0.62
N LYS A 42 -5.20 -9.25 0.67
CA LYS A 42 -4.95 -8.03 -0.12
C LYS A 42 -3.79 -8.25 -1.10
N PRO A 43 -3.82 -7.63 -2.29
CA PRO A 43 -2.64 -7.55 -3.14
C PRO A 43 -1.53 -6.71 -2.49
N LEU A 44 -0.30 -6.97 -2.92
CA LEU A 44 0.87 -6.15 -2.62
C LEU A 44 0.97 -5.01 -3.64
N MET A 45 1.25 -3.80 -3.16
CA MET A 45 1.67 -2.68 -3.98
C MET A 45 3.17 -2.44 -3.77
N LEU A 46 3.96 -2.82 -4.77
CA LEU A 46 5.42 -2.77 -4.75
C LEU A 46 5.89 -1.46 -5.39
N PHE A 47 6.42 -0.55 -4.58
CA PHE A 47 6.94 0.72 -5.03
C PHE A 47 8.46 0.67 -5.17
N PHE A 48 8.93 0.54 -6.41
CA PHE A 48 10.35 0.64 -6.75
C PHE A 48 10.72 2.12 -6.87
N THR A 49 11.68 2.56 -6.05
CA THR A 49 12.02 3.98 -5.89
C THR A 49 13.53 4.22 -5.70
N GLY A 50 13.95 5.46 -5.91
CA GLY A 50 15.27 5.96 -5.50
C GLY A 50 15.10 7.15 -4.58
N SER A 51 15.01 6.90 -3.28
CA SER A 51 14.54 7.86 -2.26
C SER A 51 15.32 9.18 -2.22
N ASP A 52 16.58 9.19 -2.64
CA ASP A 52 17.48 10.34 -2.47
C ASP A 52 17.97 10.96 -3.79
N TRP A 53 17.58 10.44 -4.95
CA TRP A 53 18.00 10.93 -6.28
C TRP A 53 16.88 10.95 -7.34
N CYS A 54 15.78 10.22 -7.15
CA CYS A 54 14.70 10.16 -8.13
C CYS A 54 13.65 11.26 -7.88
N GLY A 55 13.77 12.40 -8.58
CA GLY A 55 12.84 13.52 -8.44
C GLY A 55 11.37 13.15 -8.72
N TRP A 56 11.13 12.31 -9.74
CA TRP A 56 9.77 11.82 -10.06
C TRP A 56 9.20 10.89 -8.98
N CYS A 57 10.04 10.13 -8.29
CA CYS A 57 9.62 9.28 -7.18
C CYS A 57 9.19 10.13 -5.97
N ILE A 58 9.98 11.14 -5.63
CA ILE A 58 9.65 12.11 -4.57
C ILE A 58 8.34 12.84 -4.90
N ARG A 59 8.18 13.24 -6.17
CA ARG A 59 6.97 13.89 -6.66
C ARG A 59 5.75 12.97 -6.54
N LEU A 60 5.85 11.71 -6.96
CA LEU A 60 4.77 10.72 -6.82
C LEU A 60 4.36 10.56 -5.35
N GLN A 61 5.32 10.44 -4.43
CA GLN A 61 5.01 10.34 -3.01
C GLN A 61 4.27 11.57 -2.49
N ASN A 62 4.69 12.77 -2.88
CA ASN A 62 4.09 14.02 -2.40
C ASN A 62 2.70 14.28 -2.99
N GLU A 63 2.53 14.06 -4.30
CA GLU A 63 1.27 14.34 -5.00
C GLU A 63 0.22 13.22 -4.83
N VAL A 64 0.66 12.01 -4.44
CA VAL A 64 -0.22 10.84 -4.32
C VAL A 64 -0.07 10.20 -2.94
N PHE A 65 1.06 9.56 -2.61
CA PHE A 65 1.12 8.65 -1.46
C PHE A 65 0.95 9.30 -0.09
N LYS A 66 1.23 10.60 0.03
CA LYS A 66 1.06 11.37 1.26
C LYS A 66 -0.34 11.98 1.41
N THR A 67 -1.16 11.95 0.36
CA THR A 67 -2.52 12.52 0.37
C THR A 67 -3.47 11.64 1.19
N THR A 68 -4.50 12.26 1.78
CA THR A 68 -5.53 11.53 2.55
C THR A 68 -6.28 10.53 1.68
N ASP A 69 -6.56 10.88 0.42
CA ASP A 69 -7.25 9.99 -0.54
C ASP A 69 -6.49 8.68 -0.74
N PHE A 70 -5.18 8.76 -0.97
CA PHE A 70 -4.35 7.57 -1.12
C PHE A 70 -4.27 6.77 0.18
N LYS A 71 -4.16 7.42 1.35
CA LYS A 71 -4.11 6.72 2.64
C LYS A 71 -5.37 5.90 2.89
N ASN A 72 -6.54 6.51 2.65
CA ASN A 72 -7.83 5.84 2.79
C ASN A 72 -7.98 4.69 1.79
N TRP A 73 -7.53 4.91 0.55
CA TRP A 73 -7.55 3.87 -0.45
C TRP A 73 -6.62 2.71 -0.08
N ALA A 74 -5.36 2.99 0.27
CA ALA A 74 -4.36 1.96 0.52
C ALA A 74 -4.74 1.04 1.69
N ASN A 75 -5.22 1.60 2.80
CA ASN A 75 -5.65 0.83 3.98
C ASN A 75 -6.67 -0.26 3.63
N ASN A 76 -7.55 0.00 2.66
CA ASN A 76 -8.61 -0.93 2.27
C ASN A 76 -8.19 -1.90 1.16
N ASN A 77 -7.23 -1.50 0.31
CA ASN A 77 -7.02 -2.17 -0.97
C ASN A 77 -5.69 -2.92 -1.09
N VAL A 78 -4.62 -2.50 -0.39
CA VAL A 78 -3.28 -3.03 -0.63
C VAL A 78 -2.43 -3.13 0.63
N VAL A 79 -1.46 -4.04 0.61
CA VAL A 79 -0.31 -4.00 1.51
C VAL A 79 0.85 -3.28 0.81
N LEU A 80 1.35 -2.22 1.42
CA LEU A 80 2.35 -1.33 0.82
C LEU A 80 3.77 -1.84 1.06
N VAL A 81 4.57 -1.91 0.00
CA VAL A 81 5.99 -2.29 0.08
C VAL A 81 6.85 -1.27 -0.63
N GLU A 82 7.86 -0.75 0.06
CA GLU A 82 8.89 0.12 -0.52
C GLU A 82 10.15 -0.69 -0.83
N LEU A 83 10.53 -0.69 -2.11
CA LEU A 83 11.75 -1.30 -2.63
C LEU A 83 12.67 -0.19 -3.10
N ASP A 84 13.45 0.35 -2.15
CA ASP A 84 14.31 1.51 -2.37
C ASP A 84 15.71 1.14 -2.90
N PHE A 85 16.25 2.02 -3.76
CA PHE A 85 17.57 1.95 -4.38
C PHE A 85 18.31 3.28 -4.15
N PRO A 86 18.65 3.62 -2.90
CA PRO A 86 19.30 4.88 -2.57
C PRO A 86 20.75 4.92 -3.07
N ARG A 87 21.27 6.11 -3.36
CA ARG A 87 22.68 6.31 -3.77
C ARG A 87 23.60 6.71 -2.62
N ARG A 88 23.10 7.49 -1.66
CA ARG A 88 23.89 8.00 -0.53
C ARG A 88 23.74 7.16 0.73
N LYS A 89 22.57 6.56 0.95
CA LYS A 89 22.28 5.71 2.10
C LYS A 89 22.65 4.27 1.78
N LYS A 90 23.35 3.59 2.69
CA LYS A 90 23.59 2.14 2.59
C LYS A 90 22.43 1.39 3.25
N LEU A 91 21.76 0.53 2.48
CA LEU A 91 20.80 -0.43 3.03
C LEU A 91 21.52 -1.63 3.65
N GLU A 92 20.86 -2.35 4.54
CA GLU A 92 21.34 -3.65 5.00
C GLU A 92 21.49 -4.62 3.81
N GLN A 93 22.50 -5.49 3.86
CA GLN A 93 22.81 -6.38 2.73
C GLN A 93 21.63 -7.28 2.35
N LYS A 94 20.87 -7.78 3.34
CA LYS A 94 19.66 -8.58 3.12
C LYS A 94 18.64 -7.82 2.26
N LEU A 95 18.36 -6.56 2.61
CA LEU A 95 17.41 -5.72 1.88
C LEU A 95 17.93 -5.34 0.49
N GLN A 96 19.23 -5.10 0.33
CA GLN A 96 19.81 -4.86 -1.00
C GLN A 96 19.60 -6.05 -1.92
N VAL A 97 19.97 -7.26 -1.47
CA VAL A 97 19.82 -8.49 -2.27
C VAL A 97 18.34 -8.73 -2.59
N GLN A 98 17.45 -8.62 -1.60
CA GLN A 98 16.01 -8.74 -1.80
C GLN A 98 15.51 -7.74 -2.85
N ASN A 99 15.82 -6.45 -2.71
CA ASN A 99 15.35 -5.41 -3.63
C ASN A 99 15.84 -5.66 -5.05
N TYR A 100 17.12 -6.04 -5.23
CA TYR A 100 17.65 -6.42 -6.54
C TYR A 100 16.94 -7.64 -7.13
N GLN A 101 16.71 -8.70 -6.34
CA GLN A 101 15.93 -9.86 -6.80
C GLN A 101 14.53 -9.47 -7.27
N MET A 102 13.82 -8.64 -6.48
CA MET A 102 12.50 -8.15 -6.85
C MET A 102 12.53 -7.29 -8.13
N GLN A 103 13.56 -6.46 -8.30
CA GLN A 103 13.75 -5.65 -9.50
C GLN A 103 13.88 -6.53 -10.75
N GLN A 104 14.63 -7.63 -10.65
CA GLN A 104 14.79 -8.59 -11.75
C GLN A 104 13.49 -9.34 -12.03
N ILE A 105 12.82 -9.87 -10.99
CA ILE A 105 11.55 -10.61 -11.11
C ILE A 105 10.47 -9.77 -11.83
N PHE A 106 10.37 -8.48 -11.48
CA PHE A 106 9.40 -7.56 -12.07
C PHE A 106 9.93 -6.82 -13.30
N ASN A 107 11.14 -7.14 -13.75
CA ASN A 107 11.80 -6.57 -14.92
C ASN A 107 11.75 -5.02 -14.92
N VAL A 108 12.09 -4.42 -13.78
CA VAL A 108 12.03 -2.97 -13.55
C VAL A 108 13.22 -2.29 -14.22
N THR A 109 12.94 -1.45 -15.21
CA THR A 109 13.96 -0.73 -15.99
C THR A 109 14.05 0.77 -15.67
N GLY A 110 13.14 1.30 -14.84
CA GLY A 110 13.08 2.72 -14.52
C GLY A 110 12.27 3.03 -13.26
N TYR A 111 12.39 4.27 -12.79
CA TYR A 111 11.79 4.75 -11.55
C TYR A 111 11.02 6.07 -11.77
N PRO A 112 9.88 6.30 -11.10
CA PRO A 112 9.18 5.35 -10.23
C PRO A 112 8.47 4.25 -11.02
N SER A 113 8.52 3.03 -10.50
CA SER A 113 7.67 1.92 -10.99
C SER A 113 6.86 1.37 -9.83
N VAL A 114 5.55 1.22 -10.03
CA VAL A 114 4.64 0.65 -9.04
C VAL A 114 3.99 -0.58 -9.63
N PHE A 115 4.20 -1.74 -9.00
CA PHE A 115 3.60 -2.99 -9.42
C PHE A 115 2.56 -3.45 -8.43
N PHE A 116 1.50 -4.08 -8.93
CA PHE A 116 0.50 -4.75 -8.12
C PHE A 116 0.66 -6.25 -8.33
N ALA A 117 0.69 -7.01 -7.24
CA ALA A 117 0.85 -8.46 -7.30
C ALA A 117 0.01 -9.15 -6.22
N LYS A 118 -0.67 -10.24 -6.59
CA LYS A 118 -1.40 -11.07 -5.65
C LYS A 118 -0.47 -12.14 -5.07
N PRO A 119 -0.29 -12.18 -3.74
CA PRO A 119 0.46 -13.26 -3.12
C PRO A 119 -0.33 -14.56 -3.20
N ASN A 120 0.35 -15.65 -3.53
CA ASN A 120 -0.20 -16.99 -3.42
C ASN A 120 0.90 -18.00 -3.07
N LYS A 121 0.48 -19.15 -2.54
CA LYS A 121 1.37 -20.29 -2.33
C LYS A 121 1.05 -21.31 -3.42
N THR A 122 2.09 -21.82 -4.09
CA THR A 122 1.95 -22.93 -5.05
C THR A 122 1.41 -24.17 -4.34
N VAL A 123 1.01 -25.19 -5.10
CA VAL A 123 0.59 -26.50 -4.53
C VAL A 123 1.67 -27.14 -3.64
N GLU A 124 2.94 -26.80 -3.88
CA GLU A 124 4.10 -27.23 -3.07
C GLU A 124 4.37 -26.35 -1.85
N GLY A 125 3.51 -25.35 -1.58
CA GLY A 125 3.66 -24.41 -0.47
C GLY A 125 4.69 -23.28 -0.71
N LYS A 126 5.36 -23.24 -1.88
CA LYS A 126 6.33 -22.18 -2.22
C LYS A 126 5.62 -20.84 -2.46
N LYS A 127 6.18 -19.75 -1.96
CA LYS A 127 5.69 -18.38 -2.18
C LYS A 127 5.76 -18.02 -3.68
N ASN A 128 4.71 -17.37 -4.18
CA ASN A 128 4.61 -16.90 -5.55
C ASN A 128 3.82 -15.59 -5.62
N LEU A 129 4.13 -14.77 -6.64
CA LEU A 129 3.51 -13.47 -6.86
C LEU A 129 2.92 -13.44 -8.28
N SER A 130 1.60 -13.40 -8.38
CA SER A 130 0.92 -13.21 -9.66
C SER A 130 0.80 -11.72 -9.95
N SER A 131 1.47 -11.24 -11.00
CA SER A 131 1.39 -9.83 -11.38
C SER A 131 -0.03 -9.48 -11.85
N LEU A 132 -0.55 -8.36 -11.33
CA LEU A 132 -1.88 -7.82 -11.66
C LEU A 132 -1.78 -6.68 -12.67
N GLY A 133 -0.64 -6.00 -12.67
CA GLY A 133 -0.38 -4.85 -13.52
C GLY A 133 0.65 -3.93 -12.90
N LYS A 134 0.95 -2.84 -13.61
CA LYS A 134 1.88 -1.82 -13.15
C LYS A 134 1.45 -0.42 -13.58
N THR A 135 1.94 0.57 -12.87
CA THR A 135 1.85 1.98 -13.19
C THR A 135 3.15 2.68 -12.79
N GLY A 136 3.23 3.99 -13.03
CA GLY A 136 4.34 4.83 -12.60
C GLY A 136 3.80 6.16 -12.08
N TYR A 137 4.47 7.26 -12.45
CA TYR A 137 3.90 8.59 -12.24
C TYR A 137 2.75 8.83 -13.24
N VAL A 138 1.62 9.29 -12.72
CA VAL A 138 0.45 9.71 -13.51
C VAL A 138 0.15 11.17 -13.19
N ARG A 139 0.08 12.01 -14.22
CA ARG A 139 -0.25 13.43 -14.04
C ARG A 139 -1.73 13.57 -13.64
N GLY A 140 -2.01 14.46 -12.69
CA GLY A 140 -3.37 14.73 -12.20
C GLY A 140 -3.59 14.39 -10.72
N GLY A 141 -2.50 14.12 -9.98
CA GLY A 141 -2.54 13.89 -8.53
C GLY A 141 -3.20 12.58 -8.14
N ALA A 142 -3.55 12.46 -6.86
CA ALA A 142 -4.08 11.23 -6.28
C ALA A 142 -5.30 10.68 -7.02
N SER A 143 -6.27 11.53 -7.39
CA SER A 143 -7.49 11.10 -8.08
C SER A 143 -7.20 10.33 -9.37
N LYS A 144 -6.36 10.89 -10.27
CA LYS A 144 -6.02 10.24 -11.54
C LYS A 144 -5.14 9.00 -11.37
N TRP A 145 -4.24 9.03 -10.40
CA TRP A 145 -3.43 7.87 -10.10
C TRP A 145 -4.27 6.71 -9.56
N LEU A 146 -5.22 7.00 -8.66
CA LEU A 146 -6.13 6.01 -8.07
C LEU A 146 -7.11 5.42 -9.09
N GLU A 147 -7.54 6.18 -10.10
CA GLU A 147 -8.33 5.66 -11.22
C GLU A 147 -7.60 4.49 -11.92
N VAL A 148 -6.31 4.67 -12.21
CA VAL A 148 -5.46 3.62 -12.80
C VAL A 148 -5.27 2.46 -11.84
N ALA A 149 -4.96 2.74 -10.57
CA ALA A 149 -4.73 1.70 -9.56
C ALA A 149 -5.99 0.83 -9.34
N ASN A 150 -7.18 1.44 -9.28
CA ASN A 150 -8.46 0.75 -9.17
C ASN A 150 -8.69 -0.20 -10.34
N ASN A 151 -8.43 0.22 -11.57
CA ASN A 151 -8.59 -0.66 -12.75
C ASN A 151 -7.67 -1.89 -12.68
N ILE A 152 -6.47 -1.73 -12.11
CA ILE A 152 -5.52 -2.85 -11.93
C ILE A 152 -6.02 -3.79 -10.83
N VAL A 153 -6.40 -3.28 -9.66
CA VAL A 153 -6.78 -4.13 -8.52
C VAL A 153 -8.18 -4.74 -8.66
N ALA A 154 -9.11 -4.08 -9.34
CA ALA A 154 -10.49 -4.56 -9.55
C ALA A 154 -10.58 -5.75 -10.53
N SER A 155 -9.52 -6.03 -11.29
CA SER A 155 -9.46 -7.15 -12.24
C SER A 155 -9.17 -8.51 -11.55
N ASN A 156 -9.42 -8.64 -10.23
CA ASN A 156 -9.06 -9.79 -9.39
C ASN A 156 -10.16 -10.34 -8.51
#